data_AF-A0A7X2HAX9-F1
#
_entry.id   AF-A0A7X2HAX9-F1
#
_cell.length_a   1.000
_cell.length_b   1.000
_cell.length_c   1.000
_cell.angle_alpha   90.00
_cell.angle_beta   90.00
_cell.angle_gamma   90.00
#
_symmetry.space_group_name_H-M   'P 1'
#
loop_
_entity.id
_entity.type
_entity.pdbx_description
1 polymer ?
#
loop_
_entity_poly.entity_id
_entity_poly.type
_entity_poly.pdbx_seq_one_letter_code
_entity_poly.pdbx_strand_id
1 'polypeptide(L)'
;MFIEIDNLNEKVKVELSPSVEYSSNCTLMDFPDVNFSSAMGPIYHTIKVISSLDLIREEYELTETVDEQFSEKYWINKEEDKIILAKLVITEFPNEWKEQIDESWAYWLDALDGDHAVIGSRADEILERGIYDDDLFEFGSLFYVKDLEIHHEFNSSKFAIDLLRFTFGNLIRDRTGILFVIPQERIIGEIDKEWKNETKKLIDFYEKSGFTRAFNSINEDVVMEIDLRAF
;
A
#
# COMPACT_ATOMS: atom_id res chain seq x y z
N MET A 1 -4.84 -2.29 21.35
CA MET A 1 -4.44 -0.91 20.93
C MET A 1 -5.38 0.03 21.67
N PHE A 2 -4.95 1.21 22.10
CA PHE A 2 -5.82 2.07 22.92
C PHE A 2 -5.95 3.45 22.32
N ILE A 3 -7.09 4.09 22.59
CA ILE A 3 -7.31 5.51 22.36
C ILE A 3 -7.74 6.18 23.67
N GLU A 4 -7.46 7.47 23.77
CA GLU A 4 -7.91 8.31 24.87
C GLU A 4 -9.01 9.24 24.39
N ILE A 5 -10.10 9.29 25.15
CA ILE A 5 -11.25 10.16 24.92
C ILE A 5 -11.59 10.93 26.20
N ASP A 6 -12.10 12.14 26.07
CA ASP A 6 -12.57 12.94 27.19
C ASP A 6 -14.09 12.73 27.37
N ASN A 7 -14.50 12.03 28.44
CA ASN A 7 -15.90 11.79 28.79
C ASN A 7 -16.24 12.50 30.11
N LEU A 8 -17.11 13.52 30.05
CA LEU A 8 -17.67 14.20 31.24
C LEU A 8 -16.61 14.63 32.29
N ASN A 9 -15.46 15.12 31.83
CA ASN A 9 -14.28 15.56 32.60
C ASN A 9 -13.31 14.46 33.07
N GLU A 10 -13.46 13.22 32.59
CA GLU A 10 -12.49 12.14 32.81
C GLU A 10 -11.91 11.64 31.49
N LYS A 11 -10.61 11.34 31.50
CA LYS A 11 -9.95 10.67 30.37
C LYS A 11 -10.20 9.17 30.46
N VAL A 12 -10.97 8.66 29.52
CA VAL A 12 -11.25 7.23 29.40
C VAL A 12 -10.31 6.62 28.35
N LYS A 13 -9.67 5.51 28.72
CA LYS A 13 -8.90 4.68 27.80
C LYS A 13 -9.81 3.60 27.24
N VAL A 14 -10.07 3.68 25.94
CA VAL A 14 -10.87 2.70 25.21
C VAL A 14 -9.92 1.73 24.54
N GLU A 15 -10.15 0.44 24.76
CA GLU A 15 -9.45 -0.60 24.03
C GLU A 15 -10.08 -0.78 22.65
N LEU A 16 -9.25 -0.75 21.62
CA LEU A 16 -9.65 -1.04 20.25
C LEU A 16 -9.43 -2.53 19.97
N SER A 17 -10.44 -3.13 19.35
CA SER A 17 -10.41 -4.49 18.79
C SER A 17 -10.28 -4.41 17.26
N PRO A 18 -9.05 -4.23 16.72
CA PRO A 18 -8.85 -4.05 15.30
C PRO A 18 -9.16 -5.33 14.52
N SER A 19 -9.72 -5.15 13.33
CA SER A 19 -9.91 -6.19 12.32
C SER A 19 -9.37 -5.71 10.97
N VAL A 20 -9.15 -6.65 10.05
CA VAL A 20 -8.62 -6.37 8.72
C VAL A 20 -9.72 -6.59 7.69
N GLU A 21 -9.98 -5.57 6.89
CA GLU A 21 -10.78 -5.66 5.68
C GLU A 21 -9.88 -5.71 4.46
N TYR A 22 -10.23 -6.58 3.53
CA TYR A 22 -9.49 -6.79 2.30
C TYR A 22 -10.45 -6.81 1.13
N SER A 23 -10.18 -5.99 0.13
CA SER A 23 -10.83 -6.05 -1.18
C SER A 23 -9.78 -6.13 -2.27
N SER A 24 -10.07 -6.95 -3.28
CA SER A 24 -9.26 -7.07 -4.48
C SER A 24 -10.18 -6.92 -5.68
N ASN A 25 -9.77 -6.11 -6.66
CA ASN A 25 -10.49 -5.96 -7.91
C ASN A 25 -9.53 -6.01 -9.09
N CYS A 26 -10.05 -6.46 -10.23
CA CYS A 26 -9.37 -6.44 -11.50
C CYS A 26 -10.39 -6.03 -12.56
N THR A 27 -9.96 -5.23 -13.53
CA THR A 27 -10.80 -4.74 -14.62
C THR A 27 -10.98 -5.75 -15.77
N LEU A 28 -10.45 -6.97 -15.65
CA LEU A 28 -10.63 -8.00 -16.67
C LEU A 28 -12.09 -8.48 -16.68
N MET A 29 -12.85 -7.97 -17.64
CA MET A 29 -14.19 -8.47 -17.96
C MET A 29 -14.07 -9.87 -18.58
N ASP A 30 -14.94 -10.78 -18.16
CA ASP A 30 -15.01 -12.20 -18.54
C ASP A 30 -14.69 -12.55 -20.02
N PHE A 31 -13.83 -13.57 -20.20
CA PHE A 31 -13.56 -14.37 -21.42
C PHE A 31 -12.90 -13.71 -22.66
N PRO A 32 -12.10 -14.46 -23.45
CA PRO A 32 -11.16 -13.89 -24.42
C PRO A 32 -11.90 -13.52 -25.71
N ASP A 33 -12.21 -12.24 -25.89
CA ASP A 33 -12.51 -11.72 -27.22
C ASP A 33 -11.21 -11.50 -28.00
N VAL A 34 -11.19 -12.01 -29.23
CA VAL A 34 -10.03 -12.11 -30.15
C VAL A 34 -9.55 -10.73 -30.65
N ASN A 35 -10.12 -9.64 -30.15
CA ASN A 35 -9.69 -8.28 -30.44
C ASN A 35 -9.07 -7.66 -29.19
N PHE A 36 -7.76 -7.90 -29.06
CA PHE A 36 -6.89 -7.45 -27.99
C PHE A 36 -6.92 -5.92 -27.83
N SER A 37 -6.95 -5.48 -26.56
CA SER A 37 -6.70 -4.09 -26.18
C SER A 37 -5.60 -4.07 -25.12
N SER A 38 -4.84 -2.98 -25.04
CA SER A 38 -3.82 -2.67 -24.04
C SER A 38 -4.36 -2.57 -22.60
N ALA A 39 -5.44 -3.28 -22.28
CA ALA A 39 -6.27 -3.13 -21.08
C ALA A 39 -6.33 -4.43 -20.25
N MET A 40 -5.25 -5.22 -20.20
CA MET A 40 -5.05 -6.07 -19.02
C MET A 40 -4.73 -5.13 -17.86
N GLY A 41 -5.80 -4.65 -17.22
CA GLY A 41 -5.71 -3.77 -16.07
C GLY A 41 -5.10 -4.52 -14.90
N PRO A 42 -4.26 -3.88 -14.09
CA PRO A 42 -3.67 -4.54 -12.94
C PRO A 42 -4.70 -4.97 -11.91
N ILE A 43 -4.26 -5.77 -10.95
CA ILE A 43 -5.07 -6.11 -9.78
C ILE A 43 -4.83 -5.02 -8.73
N TYR A 44 -5.89 -4.40 -8.22
CA TYR A 44 -5.78 -3.48 -7.10
C TYR A 44 -6.24 -4.15 -5.82
N HIS A 45 -5.36 -4.13 -4.82
CA HIS A 45 -5.61 -4.60 -3.47
C HIS A 45 -5.78 -3.42 -2.55
N THR A 46 -6.90 -3.36 -1.83
CA THR A 46 -7.11 -2.40 -0.75
C THR A 46 -7.25 -3.14 0.57
N ILE A 47 -6.35 -2.85 1.49
CA ILE A 47 -6.34 -3.41 2.84
C ILE A 47 -6.63 -2.26 3.80
N LYS A 48 -7.58 -2.44 4.71
CA LYS A 48 -7.88 -1.49 5.78
C LYS A 48 -7.78 -2.18 7.13
N VAL A 49 -7.12 -1.54 8.09
CA VAL A 49 -7.20 -1.93 9.50
C VAL A 49 -8.23 -1.03 10.16
N ILE A 50 -9.27 -1.64 10.71
CA ILE A 50 -10.45 -0.92 11.21
C ILE A 50 -10.83 -1.37 12.62
N SER A 51 -11.59 -0.55 13.33
CA SER A 51 -12.30 -0.95 14.56
C SER A 51 -13.75 -0.50 14.49
N SER A 52 -14.68 -1.34 14.95
CA SER A 52 -16.11 -1.00 15.01
C SER A 52 -16.37 0.07 16.07
N LEU A 53 -17.11 1.12 15.70
CA LEU A 53 -17.56 2.15 16.64
C LEU A 53 -18.74 1.65 17.48
N ASP A 54 -19.69 0.93 16.89
CA ASP A 54 -20.80 0.29 17.59
C ASP A 54 -20.34 -0.51 18.83
N LEU A 55 -19.33 -1.39 18.67
CA LEU A 55 -18.80 -2.17 19.80
C LEU A 55 -18.21 -1.28 20.90
N ILE A 56 -17.54 -0.21 20.51
CA ILE A 56 -16.96 0.74 21.47
C ILE A 56 -18.06 1.49 22.22
N ARG A 57 -19.13 1.91 21.53
CA ARG A 57 -20.26 2.62 22.16
C ARG A 57 -21.00 1.73 23.14
N GLU A 58 -21.20 0.46 22.81
CA GLU A 58 -21.82 -0.53 23.69
C GLU A 58 -20.99 -0.76 24.96
N GLU A 59 -19.66 -0.86 24.85
CA GLU A 59 -18.78 -1.13 25.99
C GLU A 59 -18.58 0.08 26.93
N TYR A 60 -18.60 1.30 26.40
CA TYR A 60 -18.18 2.50 27.14
C TYR A 60 -19.27 3.58 27.33
N GLU A 61 -20.53 3.32 26.96
CA GLU A 61 -21.68 4.24 27.10
C GLU A 61 -21.33 5.69 26.67
N LEU A 62 -20.87 5.84 25.43
CA LEU A 62 -20.42 7.14 24.92
C LEU A 62 -21.59 8.11 24.70
N THR A 63 -21.38 9.38 25.03
CA THR A 63 -22.36 10.46 24.78
C THR A 63 -22.16 11.08 23.40
N GLU A 64 -23.18 11.75 22.85
CA GLU A 64 -23.11 12.42 21.54
C GLU A 64 -21.93 13.41 21.43
N THR A 65 -21.59 14.11 22.52
CA THR A 65 -20.45 15.03 22.57
C THR A 65 -19.09 14.31 22.44
N VAL A 66 -19.02 13.04 22.83
CA VAL A 66 -17.81 12.22 22.68
C VAL A 66 -17.69 11.68 21.26
N ASP A 67 -18.81 11.33 20.62
CA ASP A 67 -18.85 10.90 19.21
C ASP A 67 -18.37 12.01 18.24
N GLU A 68 -18.72 13.27 18.54
CA GLU A 68 -18.25 14.43 17.78
C GLU A 68 -16.73 14.59 17.89
N GLN A 69 -16.17 14.55 19.11
CA GLN A 69 -14.72 14.59 19.32
C GLN A 69 -14.00 13.42 18.62
N PHE A 70 -14.64 12.26 18.61
CA PHE A 70 -14.12 11.09 17.90
C PHE A 70 -14.01 11.34 16.40
N SER A 71 -15.05 11.94 15.81
CA SER A 71 -15.15 12.25 14.39
C SER A 71 -14.17 13.34 13.96
N GLU A 72 -13.79 14.24 14.86
CA GLU A 72 -12.79 15.28 14.60
C GLU A 72 -11.36 14.75 14.67
N LYS A 73 -11.10 13.78 15.56
CA LYS A 73 -9.74 13.28 15.81
C LYS A 73 -9.36 12.08 14.97
N TYR A 74 -10.31 11.21 14.63
CA TYR A 74 -10.06 9.93 13.95
C TYR A 74 -10.70 9.87 12.56
N TRP A 75 -10.13 9.04 11.67
CA TRP A 75 -10.73 8.76 10.37
C TRP A 75 -11.95 7.85 10.52
N ILE A 76 -13.16 8.43 10.51
CA ILE A 76 -14.40 7.67 10.63
C ILE A 76 -15.07 7.45 9.26
N ASN A 77 -15.40 6.21 8.96
CA ASN A 77 -16.42 5.88 7.95
C ASN A 77 -17.79 5.90 8.63
N LYS A 78 -18.55 7.00 8.44
CA LYS A 78 -19.87 7.20 9.08
C LYS A 78 -20.95 6.26 8.53
N GLU A 79 -20.81 5.80 7.29
CA GLU A 79 -21.80 4.91 6.67
C GLU A 79 -21.73 3.50 7.24
N GLU A 80 -20.52 3.04 7.56
CA GLU A 80 -20.26 1.71 8.09
C GLU A 80 -19.98 1.68 9.60
N ASP A 81 -20.04 2.85 10.25
CA ASP A 81 -19.75 3.06 11.67
C ASP A 81 -18.42 2.43 12.14
N LYS A 82 -17.33 2.81 11.45
CA LYS A 82 -15.98 2.28 11.68
C LYS A 82 -14.93 3.35 11.77
N ILE A 83 -13.91 3.07 12.56
CA ILE A 83 -12.66 3.83 12.63
C ILE A 83 -11.66 3.18 11.69
N ILE A 84 -11.03 3.96 10.83
CA ILE A 84 -9.94 3.52 9.96
C ILE A 84 -8.62 3.86 10.65
N LEU A 85 -7.87 2.82 11.02
CA LEU A 85 -6.59 2.94 11.71
C LEU A 85 -5.42 3.02 10.70
N ALA A 86 -5.55 2.28 9.59
CA ALA A 86 -4.63 2.31 8.48
C ALA A 86 -5.31 1.88 7.17
N LYS A 87 -4.76 2.33 6.06
CA LYS A 87 -5.15 1.96 4.70
C LYS A 87 -3.88 1.69 3.88
N LEU A 88 -3.87 0.57 3.18
CA LEU A 88 -2.81 0.17 2.27
C LEU A 88 -3.44 -0.13 0.90
N VAL A 89 -2.88 0.45 -0.15
CA VAL A 89 -3.25 0.20 -1.54
C VAL A 89 -2.04 -0.33 -2.27
N ILE A 90 -2.19 -1.53 -2.84
CA ILE A 90 -1.16 -2.20 -3.63
C ILE A 90 -1.70 -2.44 -5.03
N THR A 91 -0.89 -2.15 -6.04
CA THR A 91 -1.13 -2.59 -7.41
C THR A 91 -0.28 -3.85 -7.67
N GLU A 92 -0.89 -4.88 -8.24
CA GLU A 92 -0.23 -6.12 -8.64
C GLU A 92 -0.28 -6.29 -10.17
N PHE A 93 0.84 -6.71 -10.74
CA PHE A 93 1.04 -6.98 -12.15
C PHE A 93 1.57 -8.41 -12.33
N PRO A 94 0.69 -9.38 -12.65
CA PRO A 94 1.08 -10.76 -12.87
C PRO A 94 1.96 -10.94 -14.12
N ASN A 95 3.06 -11.70 -14.01
CA ASN A 95 3.88 -12.02 -15.20
C ASN A 95 3.07 -12.77 -16.27
N GLU A 96 2.14 -13.64 -15.87
CA GLU A 96 1.25 -14.35 -16.82
C GLU A 96 0.50 -13.40 -17.76
N TRP A 97 0.19 -12.17 -17.31
CA TRP A 97 -0.46 -11.16 -18.13
C TRP A 97 0.53 -10.45 -19.03
N LYS A 98 1.72 -10.14 -18.51
CA LYS A 98 2.83 -9.61 -19.30
C LYS A 98 3.19 -10.55 -20.46
N GLU A 99 3.27 -11.86 -20.22
CA GLU A 99 3.54 -12.87 -21.25
C GLU A 99 2.47 -12.91 -22.35
N GLN A 100 1.20 -12.67 -22.00
CA GLN A 100 0.12 -12.59 -22.99
C GLN A 100 0.17 -11.33 -23.84
N ILE A 101 0.70 -10.23 -23.29
CA ILE A 101 0.90 -8.98 -24.02
C ILE A 101 2.11 -9.09 -24.96
N ASP A 102 3.09 -9.96 -24.64
CA ASP A 102 4.35 -10.15 -25.39
C ASP A 102 5.17 -8.86 -25.57
N GLU A 103 5.11 -7.98 -24.57
CA GLU A 103 5.85 -6.72 -24.53
C GLU A 103 6.75 -6.66 -23.28
N SER A 104 7.59 -5.63 -23.16
CA SER A 104 8.38 -5.39 -21.95
C SER A 104 7.52 -4.86 -20.81
N TRP A 105 8.02 -4.93 -19.57
CA TRP A 105 7.31 -4.36 -18.41
C TRP A 105 7.12 -2.86 -18.55
N ALA A 106 8.16 -2.14 -18.98
CA ALA A 106 8.07 -0.70 -19.21
C ALA A 106 6.97 -0.36 -20.22
N TYR A 107 6.85 -1.11 -21.31
CA TYR A 107 5.83 -0.85 -22.32
C TYR A 107 4.40 -1.05 -21.78
N TRP A 108 4.16 -2.15 -21.06
CA TRP A 108 2.84 -2.39 -20.46
C TRP A 108 2.50 -1.31 -19.43
N LEU A 109 3.43 -0.98 -18.54
CA LEU A 109 3.14 -0.11 -17.40
C LEU A 109 3.14 1.40 -17.75
N ASP A 110 3.86 1.82 -18.79
CA ASP A 110 3.83 3.20 -19.31
C ASP A 110 2.44 3.59 -19.83
N ALA A 111 1.65 2.62 -20.30
CA ALA A 111 0.27 2.85 -20.74
C ALA A 111 -0.70 3.18 -19.58
N LEU A 112 -0.31 2.96 -18.32
CA LEU A 112 -1.18 3.13 -17.16
C LEU A 112 -1.04 4.53 -16.52
N ASP A 113 0.13 4.82 -15.95
CA ASP A 113 0.52 6.13 -15.42
C ASP A 113 2.05 6.21 -15.23
N GLY A 114 2.54 7.40 -14.87
CA GLY A 114 3.98 7.66 -14.74
C GLY A 114 4.68 6.88 -13.63
N ASP A 115 3.99 6.61 -12.51
CA ASP A 115 4.58 5.85 -11.40
C ASP A 115 4.77 4.39 -11.82
N HIS A 116 3.77 3.79 -12.47
CA HIS A 116 3.90 2.44 -13.00
C HIS A 116 4.96 2.35 -14.10
N ALA A 117 5.12 3.38 -14.94
CA ALA A 117 6.19 3.44 -15.94
C ALA A 117 7.59 3.32 -15.29
N VAL A 118 7.81 4.01 -14.16
CA VAL A 118 9.06 3.93 -13.38
C VAL A 118 9.29 2.51 -12.87
N ILE A 119 8.25 1.83 -12.38
CA ILE A 119 8.33 0.44 -11.92
C ILE A 119 8.64 -0.51 -13.08
N GLY A 120 7.96 -0.37 -14.22
CA GLY A 120 8.15 -1.23 -15.38
C GLY A 120 9.55 -1.11 -15.97
N SER A 121 10.05 0.12 -16.08
CA SER A 121 11.44 0.39 -16.47
C SER A 121 12.45 -0.25 -15.53
N ARG A 122 12.21 -0.21 -14.21
CA ARG A 122 13.09 -0.85 -13.24
C ARG A 122 13.05 -2.38 -13.34
N ALA A 123 11.87 -2.96 -13.56
CA ALA A 123 11.70 -4.39 -13.76
C ALA A 123 12.45 -4.90 -15.00
N ASP A 124 12.39 -4.20 -16.12
CA ASP A 124 13.15 -4.54 -17.32
C ASP A 124 14.67 -4.48 -17.05
N GLU A 125 15.16 -3.47 -16.32
CA GLU A 125 16.58 -3.37 -15.94
C GLU A 125 17.03 -4.56 -15.06
N ILE A 126 16.19 -5.00 -14.12
CA ILE A 126 16.47 -6.16 -13.27
C ILE A 126 16.64 -7.42 -14.11
N LEU A 127 15.74 -7.66 -15.06
CA LEU A 127 15.76 -8.80 -15.96
C LEU A 127 17.01 -8.78 -16.86
N GLU A 128 17.30 -7.65 -17.50
CA GLU A 128 18.44 -7.51 -18.41
C GLU A 128 19.78 -7.74 -17.70
N ARG A 129 19.87 -7.33 -16.42
CA ARG A 129 21.12 -7.40 -15.64
C ARG A 129 21.22 -8.64 -14.77
N GLY A 130 20.17 -9.47 -14.68
CA GLY A 130 20.13 -10.66 -13.83
C GLY A 130 20.38 -10.34 -12.35
N ILE A 131 19.74 -9.29 -11.83
CA ILE A 131 19.95 -8.82 -10.44
C ILE A 131 19.39 -9.82 -9.43
N TYR A 132 18.26 -10.44 -9.76
CA TYR A 132 17.57 -11.44 -8.97
C TYR A 132 17.48 -12.77 -9.73
N ASP A 133 17.09 -13.84 -9.03
CA ASP A 133 16.82 -15.14 -9.63
C ASP A 133 15.69 -15.04 -10.66
N ASP A 134 15.84 -15.74 -11.79
CA ASP A 134 14.90 -15.69 -12.92
C ASP A 134 13.48 -16.12 -12.51
N ASP A 135 13.35 -16.98 -11.49
CA ASP A 135 12.08 -17.51 -11.01
C ASP A 135 11.11 -16.43 -10.46
N LEU A 136 11.64 -15.31 -9.97
CA LEU A 136 10.83 -14.17 -9.50
C LEU A 136 10.00 -13.53 -10.60
N PHE A 137 10.53 -13.51 -11.83
CA PHE A 137 9.86 -12.90 -12.96
C PHE A 137 9.17 -13.92 -13.85
N GLU A 138 9.62 -15.19 -13.86
CA GLU A 138 8.95 -16.25 -14.63
C GLU A 138 7.61 -16.65 -14.00
N PHE A 139 7.55 -16.78 -12.66
CA PHE A 139 6.39 -17.33 -11.95
C PHE A 139 5.77 -16.39 -10.93
N GLY A 140 6.22 -15.13 -10.89
CA GLY A 140 5.79 -14.16 -9.89
C GLY A 140 5.03 -12.97 -10.43
N SER A 141 4.73 -12.06 -9.52
CA SER A 141 4.08 -10.77 -9.78
C SER A 141 5.00 -9.59 -9.42
N LEU A 142 4.85 -8.48 -10.13
CA LEU A 142 5.34 -7.20 -9.63
C LEU A 142 4.28 -6.56 -8.74
N PHE A 143 4.70 -6.03 -7.61
CA PHE A 143 3.83 -5.32 -6.69
C PHE A 143 4.33 -3.89 -6.50
N TYR A 144 3.40 -2.95 -6.40
CA TYR A 144 3.71 -1.55 -6.13
C TYR A 144 2.84 -1.04 -4.99
N VAL A 145 3.46 -0.56 -3.91
CA VAL A 145 2.75 0.16 -2.84
C VAL A 145 2.42 1.56 -3.36
N LYS A 146 1.18 1.71 -3.82
CA LYS A 146 0.66 3.00 -4.30
C LYS A 146 0.39 3.97 -3.15
N ASP A 147 -0.09 3.45 -2.03
CA ASP A 147 -0.51 4.27 -0.90
C ASP A 147 -0.42 3.46 0.41
N LEU A 148 0.20 4.05 1.43
CA LEU A 148 0.23 3.49 2.78
C LEU A 148 0.01 4.61 3.78
N GLU A 149 -1.21 4.67 4.30
CA GLU A 149 -1.65 5.68 5.24
C GLU A 149 -1.88 5.04 6.60
N ILE A 150 -1.28 5.61 7.64
CA ILE A 150 -1.51 5.20 9.02
C ILE A 150 -1.94 6.43 9.77
N HIS A 151 -3.03 6.30 10.51
CA HIS A 151 -3.52 7.39 11.33
C HIS A 151 -2.45 7.82 12.34
N HIS A 152 -2.25 9.13 12.52
CA HIS A 152 -1.14 9.69 13.31
C HIS A 152 -1.06 9.15 14.74
N GLU A 153 -2.20 8.92 15.40
CA GLU A 153 -2.27 8.34 16.76
C GLU A 153 -1.75 6.90 16.85
N PHE A 154 -1.70 6.18 15.72
CA PHE A 154 -1.20 4.80 15.63
C PHE A 154 0.07 4.70 14.78
N ASN A 155 0.63 5.85 14.38
CA ASN A 155 1.74 5.92 13.45
C ASN A 155 3.04 5.47 14.14
N SER A 156 3.33 4.18 14.00
CA SER A 156 4.63 3.61 14.31
C SER A 156 5.18 2.91 13.07
N SER A 157 6.49 3.07 12.83
CA SER A 157 7.19 2.39 11.75
C SER A 157 6.97 0.88 11.77
N LYS A 158 6.88 0.30 12.97
CA LYS A 158 6.59 -1.11 13.15
C LYS A 158 5.21 -1.50 12.60
N PHE A 159 4.17 -0.70 12.84
CA PHE A 159 2.81 -1.00 12.39
C PHE A 159 2.70 -1.01 10.85
N ALA A 160 3.39 -0.10 10.17
CA ALA A 160 3.48 -0.06 8.72
C ALA A 160 4.05 -1.35 8.11
N ILE A 161 5.19 -1.79 8.63
CA ILE A 161 5.86 -3.00 8.14
C ILE A 161 5.09 -4.26 8.52
N ASP A 162 4.53 -4.32 9.73
CA ASP A 162 3.71 -5.45 10.15
C ASP A 162 2.45 -5.57 9.27
N LEU A 163 1.85 -4.47 8.82
CA LEU A 163 0.73 -4.47 7.87
C LEU A 163 1.14 -5.00 6.49
N LEU A 164 2.27 -4.54 5.95
CA LEU A 164 2.79 -5.05 4.68
C LEU A 164 3.07 -6.56 4.76
N ARG A 165 3.77 -7.01 5.81
CA ARG A 165 4.05 -8.43 6.05
C ARG A 165 2.79 -9.25 6.24
N PHE A 166 1.82 -8.75 7.00
CA PHE A 166 0.54 -9.43 7.18
C PHE A 166 -0.17 -9.60 5.84
N THR A 167 -0.13 -8.57 4.98
CA THR A 167 -0.77 -8.56 3.66
C THR A 167 -0.20 -9.63 2.73
N PHE A 168 1.12 -9.64 2.51
CA PHE A 168 1.78 -10.68 1.70
C PHE A 168 1.84 -12.05 2.38
N GLY A 169 1.74 -12.07 3.71
CA GLY A 169 1.68 -13.28 4.50
C GLY A 169 0.33 -14.01 4.42
N ASN A 170 -0.78 -13.28 4.31
CA ASN A 170 -2.11 -13.86 4.56
C ASN A 170 -3.17 -13.51 3.52
N LEU A 171 -3.03 -12.40 2.80
CA LEU A 171 -4.08 -11.87 1.92
C LEU A 171 -3.75 -12.08 0.44
N ILE A 172 -2.54 -11.68 0.03
CA ILE A 172 -2.04 -11.90 -1.32
C ILE A 172 -1.42 -13.30 -1.38
N ARG A 173 -1.91 -14.13 -2.32
CA ARG A 173 -1.51 -15.55 -2.41
C ARG A 173 -0.15 -15.75 -3.04
N ASP A 174 0.25 -14.86 -3.95
CA ASP A 174 1.54 -14.92 -4.58
C ASP A 174 2.60 -14.22 -3.72
N ARG A 175 3.62 -14.99 -3.33
CA ARG A 175 4.79 -14.50 -2.60
C ARG A 175 6.05 -14.52 -3.46
N THR A 176 5.92 -14.98 -4.69
CA THR A 176 6.98 -14.93 -5.69
C THR A 176 6.83 -13.59 -6.40
N GLY A 177 7.78 -12.69 -6.17
CA GLY A 177 7.68 -11.37 -6.77
C GLY A 177 8.52 -10.33 -6.08
N ILE A 178 8.49 -9.13 -6.66
CA ILE A 178 9.20 -7.96 -6.13
C ILE A 178 8.19 -6.90 -5.75
N LEU A 179 8.35 -6.39 -4.53
CA LEU A 179 7.58 -5.26 -4.03
C LEU A 179 8.37 -3.98 -4.21
N PHE A 180 7.80 -3.05 -4.97
CA PHE A 180 8.33 -1.72 -5.20
C PHE A 180 7.60 -0.67 -4.37
N VAL A 181 8.36 0.36 -3.98
CA VAL A 181 7.85 1.59 -3.38
C VAL A 181 8.60 2.76 -3.99
N ILE A 182 7.86 3.79 -4.41
CA ILE A 182 8.45 5.09 -4.76
C ILE A 182 8.26 5.97 -3.52
N PRO A 183 9.32 6.32 -2.76
CA PRO A 183 9.21 7.05 -1.51
C PRO A 183 8.93 8.53 -1.78
N GLN A 184 7.69 8.85 -2.13
CA GLN A 184 7.20 10.21 -2.31
C GLN A 184 6.14 10.52 -1.24
N GLU A 185 6.13 11.74 -0.71
CA GLU A 185 4.99 12.21 0.05
C GLU A 185 3.89 12.69 -0.90
N ARG A 186 2.61 12.54 -0.50
CA ARG A 186 1.49 13.10 -1.23
C ARG A 186 1.69 14.62 -1.37
N ILE A 187 1.67 15.12 -2.61
CA ILE A 187 1.79 16.56 -2.88
C ILE A 187 0.53 17.26 -2.37
N ILE A 188 0.61 17.91 -1.20
CA ILE A 188 -0.41 18.83 -0.68
C ILE A 188 0.17 20.25 -0.79
N GLY A 189 0.12 20.86 -1.97
CA GLY A 189 0.47 22.28 -2.18
C GLY A 189 1.89 22.57 -2.71
N GLU A 190 2.30 23.85 -2.62
CA GLU A 190 3.55 24.37 -3.19
C GLU A 190 4.80 23.76 -2.53
N ILE A 191 5.77 23.41 -3.37
CA ILE A 191 6.99 22.68 -3.03
C ILE A 191 7.91 23.56 -2.14
N ASP A 192 7.95 23.28 -0.83
CA ASP A 192 8.84 23.97 0.11
C ASP A 192 10.07 23.11 0.49
N LYS A 193 11.11 23.74 1.07
CA LYS A 193 12.39 23.09 1.43
C LYS A 193 12.27 21.96 2.47
N GLU A 194 11.15 21.86 3.18
CA GLU A 194 10.85 20.75 4.11
C GLU A 194 10.75 19.39 3.38
N TRP A 195 10.35 19.41 2.10
CA TRP A 195 10.21 18.26 1.20
C TRP A 195 11.45 17.34 1.14
N LYS A 196 12.67 17.91 1.12
CA LYS A 196 13.90 17.09 1.02
C LYS A 196 14.21 16.28 2.28
N ASN A 197 13.73 16.72 3.45
CA ASN A 197 13.96 16.00 4.70
C ASN A 197 13.00 14.83 4.88
N GLU A 198 11.83 14.88 4.26
CA GLU A 198 10.76 13.89 4.41
C GLU A 198 10.95 12.66 3.52
N THR A 199 11.25 12.84 2.23
CA THR A 199 11.66 11.75 1.34
C THR A 199 12.83 10.95 1.91
N LYS A 200 13.81 11.63 2.53
CA LYS A 200 14.93 10.95 3.20
C LYS A 200 14.48 10.08 4.36
N LYS A 201 13.55 10.55 5.20
CA LYS A 201 13.00 9.74 6.30
C LYS A 201 12.27 8.50 5.79
N LEU A 202 11.53 8.62 4.68
CA LEU A 202 10.85 7.49 4.04
C LEU A 202 11.85 6.48 3.49
N ILE A 203 12.90 6.93 2.80
CA ILE A 203 14.00 6.07 2.35
C ILE A 203 14.64 5.35 3.54
N ASP A 204 15.06 6.09 4.56
CA ASP A 204 15.70 5.52 5.77
C ASP A 204 14.76 4.50 6.47
N PHE A 205 13.44 4.73 6.42
CA PHE A 205 12.43 3.82 6.96
C PHE A 205 12.36 2.50 6.17
N TYR A 206 12.25 2.57 4.84
CA TYR A 206 12.19 1.38 3.98
C TYR A 206 13.53 0.61 3.98
N GLU A 207 14.67 1.30 3.97
CA GLU A 207 16.00 0.66 4.09
C GLU A 207 16.13 -0.13 5.39
N LYS A 208 15.74 0.44 6.53
CA LYS A 208 15.73 -0.27 7.82
C LYS A 208 14.77 -1.47 7.84
N SER A 209 13.82 -1.50 6.92
CA SER A 209 12.82 -2.55 6.78
C SER A 209 13.20 -3.62 5.77
N GLY A 210 14.41 -3.53 5.19
CA GLY A 210 14.97 -4.53 4.27
C GLY A 210 14.89 -4.16 2.79
N PHE A 211 14.29 -3.03 2.44
CA PHE A 211 14.24 -2.60 1.06
C PHE A 211 15.61 -2.12 0.59
N THR A 212 15.94 -2.47 -0.64
CA THR A 212 17.14 -1.97 -1.31
C THR A 212 16.79 -0.73 -2.10
N ARG A 213 17.64 0.28 -2.00
CA ARG A 213 17.52 1.48 -2.82
C ARG A 213 18.07 1.20 -4.22
N ALA A 214 17.20 1.31 -5.21
CA ALA A 214 17.55 1.30 -6.62
C ALA A 214 17.44 2.71 -7.19
N PHE A 215 18.39 3.06 -8.05
CA PHE A 215 18.29 4.27 -8.85
C PHE A 215 17.80 3.86 -10.23
N ASN A 216 16.63 4.33 -10.65
CA ASN A 216 16.17 4.09 -12.01
C ASN A 216 17.00 4.99 -12.95
N SER A 217 17.83 4.35 -13.77
CA SER A 217 18.74 5.06 -14.68
C SER A 217 18.03 5.81 -15.82
N ILE A 218 16.75 5.52 -16.06
CA ILE A 218 15.94 6.09 -17.14
C ILE A 218 15.15 7.31 -16.66
N ASN A 219 14.54 7.24 -15.47
CA ASN A 219 13.65 8.29 -14.96
C ASN A 219 14.27 9.16 -13.85
N GLU A 220 15.51 8.88 -13.43
CA GLU A 220 16.21 9.55 -12.32
C GLU A 220 15.50 9.49 -10.95
N ASP A 221 14.44 8.67 -10.85
CA ASP A 221 13.69 8.45 -9.63
C ASP A 221 14.37 7.43 -8.70
N VAL A 222 14.19 7.65 -7.40
CA VAL A 222 14.55 6.68 -6.37
C VAL A 222 13.41 5.68 -6.24
N VAL A 223 13.71 4.41 -6.48
CA VAL A 223 12.78 3.31 -6.25
C VAL A 223 13.35 2.44 -5.14
N MET A 224 12.50 2.00 -4.22
CA MET A 224 12.84 1.03 -3.19
C MET A 224 12.25 -0.30 -3.61
N GLU A 225 13.03 -1.38 -3.52
CA GLU A 225 12.60 -2.72 -3.95
C GLU A 225 12.97 -3.79 -2.93
N ILE A 226 12.15 -4.83 -2.82
CA ILE A 226 12.43 -6.00 -1.98
C ILE A 226 11.87 -7.28 -2.62
N ASP A 227 12.64 -8.35 -2.54
CA ASP A 227 12.16 -9.70 -2.86
C ASP A 227 11.20 -10.15 -1.76
N LEU A 228 9.96 -10.47 -2.13
CA LEU A 228 8.91 -10.88 -1.19
C LEU A 228 9.24 -12.19 -0.44
N ARG A 229 10.12 -13.03 -0.98
CA ARG A 229 10.61 -14.24 -0.30
C ARG A 229 11.50 -13.89 0.90
N ALA A 230 12.13 -12.71 0.88
CA ALA A 230 13.01 -12.23 1.93
C ALA A 230 12.31 -11.32 2.95
N PHE A 231 11.02 -11.02 2.77
CA PHE A 231 10.30 -9.96 3.49
C PHE A 231 9.58 -10.39 4.78
#